data_AF-A0AAV6TUB3-F1
#
_entry.id   AF-A0AAV6TUB3-F1
#
_cell.length_a   1.000
_cell.length_b   1.000
_cell.length_c   1.000
_cell.angle_alpha   90.00
_cell.angle_beta   90.00
_cell.angle_gamma   90.00
#
_symmetry.space_group_name_H-M   'P 1'
#
loop_
_entity.id
_entity.type
_entity.pdbx_description
1 polymer ?
#
loop_
_entity_poly.entity_id
_entity_poly.type
_entity_poly.pdbx_seq_one_letter_code
_entity_poly.pdbx_strand_id
1 'polypeptide(L)'
;MKILVIGDSIIKCMEMHLINGLKDHDVIFRPFPGAKIEGLIGEISLIKCQLDCILVHIGTNNILRDGVGTILRKFGDLFDEITLINPEVKVIVSGILPRTQNNFLSKGERALFLKDLPKINQKISIVNNNLSFMCGGRGFSYFLSKQPILGYDGLHLGKHGHGRLAGEFMIDISKVTVKCCKPFMDSIHSFPSLVAGEDQEPSVGKVKPWPSLRTLEGNPPAAKPDEALFALIALTRPWPPPFVRPPFSGTAGSPATYSVIVNASAVDSCASVAAPLYTVVQTRCVYVS
;
A
#
# COMPACT_ATOMS: atom_id res chain seq x y z
N MET A 1 -8.30 11.08 -12.85
CA MET A 1 -7.15 11.26 -11.95
C MET A 1 -6.39 9.97 -11.86
N LYS A 2 -5.07 10.06 -11.70
CA LYS A 2 -4.23 8.96 -11.24
C LYS A 2 -4.00 9.10 -9.73
N ILE A 3 -4.55 8.15 -8.98
CA ILE A 3 -4.63 8.19 -7.52
C ILE A 3 -3.80 7.05 -6.96
N LEU A 4 -2.83 7.36 -6.09
CA LEU A 4 -2.15 6.38 -5.27
C LEU A 4 -2.86 6.25 -3.94
N VAL A 5 -3.15 5.02 -3.51
CA VAL A 5 -3.60 4.72 -2.15
C VAL A 5 -2.53 3.89 -1.47
N ILE A 6 -1.97 4.42 -0.39
CA ILE A 6 -0.81 3.83 0.28
C ILE A 6 -0.97 3.88 1.81
N GLY A 7 -0.50 2.83 2.48
CA GLY A 7 -0.69 2.72 3.91
C GLY A 7 -0.35 1.36 4.48
N ASP A 8 -0.61 1.17 5.77
CA ASP A 8 -0.36 -0.10 6.46
C ASP A 8 -1.50 -1.14 6.29
N SER A 9 -1.54 -2.13 7.20
CA SER A 9 -2.53 -3.20 7.16
C SER A 9 -3.97 -2.72 7.32
N ILE A 10 -4.22 -1.52 7.86
CA ILE A 10 -5.57 -0.99 8.02
C ILE A 10 -6.27 -0.82 6.67
N ILE A 11 -5.54 -0.39 5.64
CA ILE A 11 -6.15 -0.15 4.32
C ILE A 11 -6.30 -1.42 3.50
N LYS A 12 -5.58 -2.50 3.81
CA LYS A 12 -5.47 -3.73 2.98
C LYS A 12 -6.80 -4.23 2.41
N CYS A 13 -7.89 -4.21 3.20
CA CYS A 13 -9.19 -4.72 2.80
C CYS A 13 -10.14 -3.64 2.24
N MET A 14 -9.64 -2.45 1.92
CA MET A 14 -10.41 -1.34 1.35
C MET A 14 -10.42 -1.32 -0.18
N GLU A 15 -9.61 -2.15 -0.83
CA GLU A 15 -9.41 -2.17 -2.29
C GLU A 15 -10.75 -2.18 -3.04
N MET A 16 -11.64 -3.14 -2.72
CA MET A 16 -12.95 -3.25 -3.36
C MET A 16 -13.84 -2.01 -3.14
N HIS A 17 -13.74 -1.33 -2.00
CA HIS A 17 -14.52 -0.12 -1.74
C HIS A 17 -13.99 1.06 -2.54
N LEU A 18 -12.66 1.20 -2.62
CA LEU A 18 -12.01 2.30 -3.32
C LEU A 18 -12.08 2.14 -4.84
N ILE A 19 -11.80 0.96 -5.38
CA ILE A 19 -11.86 0.71 -6.84
C ILE A 19 -13.29 0.93 -7.34
N ASN A 20 -14.30 0.41 -6.64
CA ASN A 20 -15.69 0.59 -7.06
C ASN A 20 -16.16 2.05 -6.93
N GLY A 21 -15.75 2.72 -5.85
CA GLY A 21 -16.15 4.10 -5.59
C GLY A 21 -15.40 5.14 -6.43
N LEU A 22 -14.21 4.80 -6.93
CA LEU A 22 -13.35 5.65 -7.77
C LEU A 22 -13.18 5.07 -9.18
N LYS A 23 -14.20 4.36 -9.69
CA LYS A 23 -14.17 3.65 -10.98
C LYS A 23 -13.80 4.54 -12.19
N ASP A 24 -14.00 5.84 -12.09
CA ASP A 24 -13.68 6.83 -13.13
C ASP A 24 -12.25 7.39 -12.99
N HIS A 25 -11.41 6.74 -12.18
CA HIS A 25 -10.03 7.13 -11.90
C HIS A 25 -9.08 5.93 -12.05
N ASP A 26 -7.82 6.21 -12.41
CA ASP A 26 -6.73 5.24 -12.41
C ASP A 26 -6.22 5.11 -10.97
N VAL A 27 -6.59 4.03 -10.29
CA VAL A 27 -6.26 3.81 -8.87
C VAL A 27 -5.13 2.79 -8.74
N ILE A 28 -3.99 3.25 -8.20
CA ILE A 28 -2.88 2.40 -7.78
C ILE A 28 -3.06 2.11 -6.28
N PHE A 29 -3.38 0.87 -5.94
CA PHE A 29 -3.59 0.44 -4.56
C PHE A 29 -2.37 -0.34 -4.02
N ARG A 30 -1.72 0.18 -2.97
CA ARG A 30 -0.47 -0.36 -2.41
C ARG A 30 -0.52 -0.45 -0.87
N PRO A 31 -1.11 -1.52 -0.30
CA PRO A 31 -1.08 -1.75 1.13
C PRO A 31 0.24 -2.42 1.55
N PHE A 32 0.84 -1.95 2.64
CA PHE A 32 2.08 -2.49 3.22
C PHE A 32 1.85 -2.94 4.67
N PRO A 33 1.32 -4.16 4.89
CA PRO A 33 1.05 -4.65 6.24
C PRO A 33 2.29 -4.61 7.14
N GLY A 34 2.14 -4.03 8.34
CA GLY A 34 3.24 -3.87 9.29
C GLY A 34 4.18 -2.68 8.99
N ALA A 35 3.98 -1.97 7.88
CA ALA A 35 4.79 -0.80 7.57
C ALA A 35 4.66 0.28 8.65
N LYS A 36 5.80 0.90 8.92
CA LYS A 36 5.90 2.14 9.70
C LYS A 36 6.02 3.32 8.75
N ILE A 37 5.90 4.53 9.28
CA ILE A 37 6.02 5.77 8.51
C ILE A 37 7.30 5.79 7.67
N GLU A 38 8.45 5.46 8.28
CA GLU A 38 9.76 5.45 7.59
C GLU A 38 9.86 4.41 6.46
N GLY A 39 9.11 3.30 6.56
CA GLY A 39 9.08 2.29 5.50
C GLY A 39 8.32 2.78 4.27
N LEU A 40 7.31 3.62 4.47
CA LEU A 40 6.51 4.18 3.38
C LEU A 40 7.29 5.19 2.52
N ILE A 41 8.30 5.85 3.10
CA ILE A 41 9.19 6.78 2.39
C ILE A 41 9.86 6.05 1.22
N GLY A 42 10.50 4.91 1.51
CA GLY A 42 11.17 4.10 0.48
C GLY A 42 10.22 3.62 -0.62
N GLU A 43 9.00 3.24 -0.27
CA GLU A 43 7.99 2.79 -1.23
C GLU A 43 7.50 3.92 -2.14
N ILE A 44 7.34 5.14 -1.60
CA ILE A 44 6.91 6.31 -2.37
C ILE A 44 7.99 6.74 -3.36
N SER A 45 9.26 6.73 -2.96
CA SER A 45 10.39 7.10 -3.85
C SER A 45 10.53 6.16 -5.06
N LEU A 46 9.99 4.93 -5.01
CA LEU A 46 10.02 3.99 -6.13
C LEU A 46 8.94 4.29 -7.19
N ILE A 47 8.02 5.20 -6.92
CA ILE A 47 6.90 5.49 -7.81
C ILE A 47 7.35 6.44 -8.92
N LYS A 48 7.45 5.90 -10.14
CA LYS A 48 7.96 6.61 -11.33
C LYS A 48 6.89 7.27 -12.19
N CYS A 49 5.62 7.23 -11.78
CA CYS A 49 4.53 7.81 -12.56
C CYS A 49 4.06 9.13 -11.96
N GLN A 50 3.61 10.05 -12.82
CA GLN A 50 2.94 11.27 -12.38
C GLN A 50 1.62 10.92 -11.68
N LEU A 51 1.45 11.41 -10.46
CA LEU A 51 0.26 11.22 -9.64
C LEU A 51 -0.49 12.54 -9.49
N ASP A 52 -1.82 12.50 -9.58
CA ASP A 52 -2.67 13.65 -9.28
C ASP A 52 -2.97 13.73 -7.77
N CYS A 53 -3.11 12.57 -7.12
CA CYS A 53 -3.48 12.49 -5.72
C CYS A 53 -2.84 11.27 -5.01
N ILE A 54 -2.48 11.44 -3.75
CA ILE A 54 -1.99 10.40 -2.84
C ILE A 54 -2.89 10.36 -1.59
N LEU A 55 -3.44 9.19 -1.30
CA LEU A 55 -4.18 8.89 -0.07
C LEU A 55 -3.25 8.14 0.88
N VAL A 56 -3.05 8.67 2.08
CA VAL A 56 -2.13 8.10 3.07
C VAL A 56 -2.88 7.66 4.33
N HIS A 57 -2.66 6.41 4.75
CA HIS A 57 -3.04 5.91 6.08
C HIS A 57 -1.89 5.12 6.69
N ILE A 58 -1.18 5.71 7.65
CA ILE A 58 0.01 5.09 8.24
C ILE A 58 0.20 5.56 9.68
N GLY A 59 1.01 4.84 10.43
CA GLY A 59 1.56 5.31 11.71
C GLY A 59 1.12 4.51 12.92
N THR A 60 0.11 3.62 12.80
CA THR A 60 -0.30 2.78 13.93
C THR A 60 0.87 1.93 14.45
N ASN A 61 1.72 1.43 13.56
CA ASN A 61 2.88 0.59 13.92
C ASN A 61 4.01 1.35 14.65
N ASN A 62 3.98 2.68 14.67
CA ASN A 62 4.93 3.51 15.40
C ASN A 62 4.47 3.78 16.85
N ILE A 63 3.16 3.73 17.13
CA ILE A 63 2.56 4.19 18.39
C ILE A 63 3.14 3.50 19.63
N LEU A 64 3.41 2.20 19.58
CA LEU A 64 3.87 1.47 20.76
C LEU A 64 5.35 1.71 21.10
N ARG A 65 6.19 2.05 20.11
CA ARG A 65 7.65 2.09 20.28
C ARG A 65 8.23 3.51 20.26
N ASP A 66 7.68 4.39 19.45
CA ASP A 66 8.29 5.71 19.17
C ASP A 66 7.66 6.81 20.03
N GLY A 67 8.43 7.78 20.51
CA GLY A 67 7.87 8.98 21.17
C GLY A 67 7.05 9.85 20.21
N VAL A 68 6.19 10.73 20.75
CA VAL A 68 5.37 11.65 19.93
C VAL A 68 6.24 12.48 18.98
N GLY A 69 7.29 13.12 19.49
CA GLY A 69 8.20 13.93 18.65
C GLY A 69 8.89 13.12 17.55
N THR A 70 9.25 11.86 17.82
CA THR A 70 9.82 10.95 16.82
C THR A 70 8.82 10.62 15.72
N ILE A 71 7.56 10.35 16.08
CA ILE A 71 6.49 10.06 15.13
C ILE A 71 6.24 11.28 14.23
N LEU A 72 6.13 12.47 14.83
CA LEU A 72 5.89 13.70 14.08
C LEU A 72 7.06 14.04 13.14
N ARG A 73 8.31 13.85 13.57
CA ARG A 73 9.46 14.01 12.69
C ARG A 73 9.39 13.08 11.48
N LYS A 74 9.07 11.79 11.69
CA LYS A 74 8.91 10.81 10.60
C LYS A 74 7.81 11.19 9.61
N PHE A 75 6.68 11.76 10.09
CA PHE A 75 5.66 12.31 9.20
C PHE A 75 6.17 13.52 8.41
N GLY A 76 6.98 14.38 9.04
CA GLY A 76 7.66 15.48 8.35
C GLY A 76 8.51 14.96 7.20
N ASP A 77 9.40 14.00 7.49
CA ASP A 77 10.27 13.38 6.49
C ASP A 77 9.45 12.76 5.33
N LEU A 78 8.35 12.06 5.64
CA LEU A 78 7.44 11.50 4.63
C LEU A 78 6.79 12.57 3.75
N PHE A 79 6.33 13.67 4.34
CA PHE A 79 5.67 14.75 3.61
C PHE A 79 6.65 15.53 2.74
N ASP A 80 7.88 15.71 3.22
CA ASP A 80 8.94 16.37 2.48
C ASP A 80 9.35 15.51 1.27
N GLU A 81 9.43 14.17 1.42
CA GLU A 81 9.65 13.24 0.31
C GLU A 81 8.53 13.29 -0.74
N ILE A 82 7.26 13.28 -0.30
CA ILE A 82 6.12 13.39 -1.23
C ILE A 82 6.18 14.70 -2.02
N THR A 83 6.48 15.80 -1.35
CA THR A 83 6.58 17.13 -1.97
C THR A 83 7.76 17.20 -2.95
N LEU A 84 8.87 16.52 -2.63
CA LEU A 84 10.05 16.45 -3.49
C LEU A 84 9.75 15.72 -4.81
N ILE A 85 8.96 14.65 -4.76
CA ILE A 85 8.60 13.84 -5.94
C ILE A 85 7.65 14.59 -6.87
N ASN A 86 6.62 15.21 -6.30
CA ASN A 86 5.67 16.04 -7.06
C ASN A 86 5.08 17.13 -6.16
N PRO A 87 5.55 18.39 -6.28
CA PRO A 87 5.06 19.48 -5.44
C PRO A 87 3.60 19.86 -5.72
N GLU A 88 3.03 19.46 -6.86
CA GLU A 88 1.64 19.75 -7.22
C GLU A 88 0.67 18.65 -6.80
N VAL A 89 1.16 17.50 -6.31
CA VAL A 89 0.32 16.36 -5.95
C VAL A 89 -0.62 16.72 -4.79
N LYS A 90 -1.88 16.29 -4.90
CA LYS A 90 -2.83 16.44 -3.81
C LYS A 90 -2.64 15.32 -2.80
N VAL A 91 -2.40 15.66 -1.55
CA VAL A 91 -2.22 14.66 -0.49
C VAL A 91 -3.41 14.70 0.46
N ILE A 92 -4.02 13.54 0.69
CA ILE A 92 -5.09 13.35 1.66
C ILE A 92 -4.57 12.37 2.71
N VAL A 93 -4.42 12.84 3.94
CA VAL A 93 -3.91 12.06 5.07
C VAL A 93 -5.05 11.75 6.02
N SER A 94 -5.23 10.47 6.29
CA SER A 94 -6.12 10.03 7.37
C SER A 94 -5.35 9.91 8.69
N GLY A 95 -5.97 10.34 9.78
CA GLY A 95 -5.41 10.23 11.11
C GLY A 95 -5.30 8.77 11.59
N ILE A 96 -4.38 8.55 12.52
CA ILE A 96 -4.16 7.24 13.14
C ILE A 96 -5.41 6.89 13.96
N LEU A 97 -5.99 5.73 13.69
CA LEU A 97 -7.19 5.32 14.41
C LEU A 97 -6.86 4.95 15.87
N PRO A 98 -7.73 5.30 16.84
CA PRO A 98 -7.63 4.78 18.19
C PRO A 98 -7.67 3.24 18.17
N ARG A 99 -7.08 2.63 19.19
CA ARG A 99 -7.12 1.19 19.41
C ARG A 99 -8.18 0.85 20.44
N THR A 100 -8.71 -0.37 20.37
CA THR A 100 -9.55 -0.96 21.41
C THR A 100 -8.89 -2.25 21.91
N GLN A 101 -9.61 -2.99 22.75
CA GLN A 101 -9.12 -4.22 23.36
C GLN A 101 -8.67 -5.23 22.30
N ASN A 102 -7.45 -5.74 22.45
CA ASN A 102 -6.97 -6.86 21.65
C ASN A 102 -7.44 -8.19 22.26
N ASN A 103 -8.37 -8.85 21.58
CA ASN A 103 -8.95 -10.11 22.03
C ASN A 103 -8.09 -11.35 21.69
N PHE A 104 -7.00 -11.20 20.94
CA PHE A 104 -6.04 -12.28 20.65
C PHE A 104 -4.99 -12.45 21.75
N LEU A 105 -4.87 -11.48 22.67
CA LEU A 105 -3.99 -11.59 23.83
C LEU A 105 -4.52 -12.58 24.86
N SER A 106 -3.61 -13.26 25.57
CA SER A 106 -3.97 -14.05 26.75
C SER A 106 -4.62 -13.17 27.83
N LYS A 107 -5.30 -13.78 28.80
CA LYS A 107 -6.00 -13.03 29.87
C LYS A 107 -5.08 -12.07 30.63
N GLY A 108 -3.85 -12.50 30.94
CA GLY A 108 -2.85 -11.69 31.64
C GLY A 108 -2.33 -10.52 30.79
N GLU A 109 -1.93 -10.79 29.55
CA GLU A 109 -1.46 -9.77 28.61
C GLU A 109 -2.55 -8.74 28.30
N ARG A 110 -3.79 -9.20 28.14
CA ARG A 110 -4.94 -8.32 27.92
C ARG A 110 -5.18 -7.37 29.09
N ALA A 111 -5.07 -7.86 30.32
CA ALA A 111 -5.23 -7.01 31.51
C ALA A 111 -4.16 -5.92 31.58
N LEU A 112 -2.92 -6.23 31.21
CA LEU A 112 -1.84 -5.22 31.10
C LEU A 112 -2.13 -4.23 29.96
N PHE A 113 -2.47 -4.73 28.77
CA PHE A 113 -2.78 -3.90 27.62
C PHE A 113 -3.93 -2.92 27.88
N LEU A 114 -4.99 -3.36 28.56
CA LEU A 114 -6.12 -2.52 28.94
C LEU A 114 -5.73 -1.38 29.90
N LYS A 115 -4.73 -1.58 30.77
CA LYS A 115 -4.20 -0.51 31.64
C LYS A 115 -3.46 0.55 30.84
N ASP A 116 -2.75 0.15 29.78
CA ASP A 116 -1.99 1.07 28.93
C ASP A 116 -2.82 1.68 27.79
N LEU A 117 -3.96 1.08 27.45
CA LEU A 117 -4.81 1.51 26.34
C LEU A 117 -5.22 3.00 26.40
N PRO A 118 -5.59 3.58 27.56
CA PRO A 118 -5.84 5.02 27.65
C PRO A 118 -4.63 5.87 27.29
N LYS A 119 -3.42 5.48 27.72
CA LYS A 119 -2.17 6.19 27.39
C LYS A 119 -1.84 6.08 25.91
N ILE A 120 -2.04 4.90 25.32
CA ILE A 120 -1.87 4.65 23.88
C ILE A 120 -2.80 5.57 23.08
N ASN A 121 -4.09 5.61 23.44
CA ASN A 121 -5.07 6.45 22.73
C ASN A 121 -4.88 7.95 22.98
N GLN A 122 -4.42 8.35 24.16
CA GLN A 122 -4.02 9.73 24.43
C GLN A 122 -2.84 10.14 23.54
N LYS A 123 -1.84 9.27 23.40
CA LYS A 123 -0.70 9.49 22.50
C LYS A 123 -1.14 9.61 21.03
N ILE A 124 -2.04 8.74 20.58
CA ILE A 124 -2.65 8.81 19.23
C ILE A 124 -3.35 10.17 19.04
N SER A 125 -4.13 10.62 20.03
CA SER A 125 -4.82 11.91 19.99
C SER A 125 -3.83 13.08 19.85
N ILE A 126 -2.75 13.09 20.64
CA ILE A 126 -1.71 14.12 20.55
C ILE A 126 -1.05 14.11 19.17
N VAL A 127 -0.69 12.93 18.64
CA VAL A 127 -0.10 12.80 17.30
C VAL A 127 -1.05 13.32 16.24
N ASN A 128 -2.32 12.90 16.26
CA ASN A 128 -3.33 13.30 15.28
C ASN A 128 -3.60 14.80 15.29
N ASN A 129 -3.64 15.44 16.46
CA ASN A 129 -3.81 16.89 16.56
C ASN A 129 -2.65 17.61 15.86
N ASN A 130 -1.41 17.21 16.14
CA ASN A 130 -0.22 17.79 15.51
C ASN A 130 -0.16 17.48 14.01
N LEU A 131 -0.55 16.26 13.61
CA LEU A 131 -0.59 15.83 12.22
C LEU A 131 -1.56 16.70 11.40
N SER A 132 -2.72 17.05 11.96
CA SER A 132 -3.67 17.98 11.33
C SER A 132 -3.03 19.34 11.03
N PHE A 133 -2.26 19.90 11.98
CA PHE A 133 -1.56 21.18 11.77
C PHE A 133 -0.46 21.05 10.72
N MET A 134 0.31 19.95 10.73
CA MET A 134 1.36 19.69 9.76
C MET A 134 0.82 19.57 8.33
N CYS A 135 -0.32 18.89 8.15
CA CYS A 135 -1.01 18.78 6.87
C CYS A 135 -1.49 20.16 6.40
N GLY A 136 -2.18 20.90 7.28
CA GLY A 136 -2.68 22.24 6.95
C GLY A 136 -1.57 23.20 6.53
N GLY A 137 -0.43 23.19 7.23
CA GLY A 137 0.74 24.02 6.88
C GLY A 137 1.39 23.69 5.53
N ARG A 138 1.12 22.51 4.97
CA ARG A 138 1.59 22.06 3.64
C ARG A 138 0.51 22.10 2.57
N GLY A 139 -0.70 22.55 2.89
CA GLY A 139 -1.84 22.51 1.98
C GLY A 139 -2.38 21.10 1.71
N PHE A 140 -2.03 20.11 2.55
CA PHE A 140 -2.55 18.75 2.48
C PHE A 140 -3.91 18.69 3.18
N SER A 141 -4.81 17.84 2.67
CA SER A 141 -6.07 17.54 3.35
C SER A 141 -5.83 16.54 4.46
N TYR A 142 -6.51 16.75 5.59
CA TYR A 142 -6.47 15.84 6.73
C TYR A 142 -7.88 15.57 7.25
N PHE A 143 -8.14 14.31 7.58
CA PHE A 143 -9.33 13.94 8.32
C PHE A 143 -9.01 12.88 9.37
N LEU A 144 -9.79 12.86 10.45
CA LEU A 144 -9.77 11.79 11.44
C LEU A 144 -11.14 11.12 11.46
N SER A 145 -11.15 9.80 11.24
CA SER A 145 -12.40 9.04 11.30
C SER A 145 -13.00 9.14 12.70
N LYS A 146 -14.21 9.72 12.80
CA LYS A 146 -14.86 9.99 14.10
C LYS A 146 -15.36 8.73 14.79
N GLN A 147 -15.63 7.67 14.02
CA GLN A 147 -16.19 6.42 14.50
C GLN A 147 -15.56 5.24 13.75
N PRO A 148 -14.29 4.89 14.05
CA PRO A 148 -13.66 3.74 13.44
C PRO A 148 -14.35 2.48 13.94
N ILE A 149 -14.99 1.75 13.03
CA ILE A 149 -15.61 0.46 13.35
C ILE A 149 -14.50 -0.59 13.28
N LEU A 150 -13.81 -0.77 14.40
CA LEU A 150 -12.73 -1.75 14.54
C LEU A 150 -13.27 -3.18 14.59
N GLY A 151 -12.43 -4.11 14.15
CA GLY A 151 -12.66 -5.53 14.20
C GLY A 151 -12.33 -6.13 15.56
N TYR A 152 -12.31 -7.46 15.60
CA TYR A 152 -12.17 -8.23 16.83
C TYR A 152 -10.79 -8.08 17.51
N ASP A 153 -9.73 -7.80 16.77
CA ASP A 153 -8.39 -7.54 17.33
C ASP A 153 -8.22 -6.16 17.98
N GLY A 154 -9.23 -5.29 17.86
CA GLY A 154 -9.17 -3.92 18.36
C GLY A 154 -8.08 -3.05 17.73
N LEU A 155 -7.58 -3.45 16.56
CA LEU A 155 -6.56 -2.71 15.79
C LEU A 155 -7.02 -2.50 14.35
N HIS A 156 -7.39 -3.57 13.66
CA HIS A 156 -7.82 -3.50 12.27
C HIS A 156 -9.28 -3.11 12.18
N LEU A 157 -9.69 -2.57 11.03
CA LEU A 157 -11.09 -2.26 10.78
C LEU A 157 -11.92 -3.54 10.59
N GLY A 158 -13.17 -3.49 11.01
CA GLY A 158 -14.16 -4.49 10.60
C GLY A 158 -14.66 -4.21 9.18
N LYS A 159 -15.49 -5.12 8.64
CA LYS A 159 -16.07 -4.98 7.28
C LYS A 159 -16.72 -3.61 7.04
N HIS A 160 -17.53 -3.13 7.99
CA HIS A 160 -18.16 -1.80 7.90
C HIS A 160 -17.16 -0.65 8.11
N GLY A 161 -16.09 -0.89 8.87
CA GLY A 161 -15.04 0.10 9.11
C GLY A 161 -14.24 0.42 7.85
N HIS A 162 -13.90 -0.59 7.05
CA HIS A 162 -13.22 -0.39 5.76
C HIS A 162 -14.06 0.46 4.80
N GLY A 163 -15.34 0.15 4.65
CA GLY A 163 -16.26 0.93 3.81
C GLY A 163 -16.40 2.39 4.28
N ARG A 164 -16.43 2.62 5.61
CA ARG A 164 -16.50 3.97 6.18
C ARG A 164 -15.22 4.78 5.91
N LEU A 165 -14.05 4.21 6.20
CA LEU A 165 -12.77 4.89 5.97
C LEU A 165 -12.58 5.20 4.47
N ALA A 166 -12.95 4.26 3.59
CA ALA A 166 -12.95 4.48 2.15
C ALA A 166 -13.90 5.64 1.76
N GLY A 167 -15.10 5.67 2.34
CA GLY A 167 -16.06 6.76 2.16
C GLY A 167 -15.51 8.13 2.52
N GLU A 168 -14.79 8.24 3.64
CA GLU A 168 -14.17 9.50 4.07
C GLU A 168 -13.08 9.95 3.09
N PHE A 169 -12.24 9.03 2.60
CA PHE A 169 -11.30 9.34 1.52
C PHE A 169 -12.01 9.84 0.25
N MET A 170 -13.10 9.19 -0.16
CA MET A 170 -13.85 9.60 -1.37
C MET A 170 -14.48 10.99 -1.23
N ILE A 171 -14.96 11.35 -0.03
CA ILE A 171 -15.49 12.70 0.26
C ILE A 171 -14.40 13.77 0.09
N ASP A 172 -13.16 13.47 0.50
CA ASP A 172 -12.06 14.42 0.33
C ASP A 172 -11.54 14.45 -1.11
N ILE A 173 -11.50 13.30 -1.80
CA ILE A 173 -11.17 13.24 -3.23
C ILE A 173 -12.17 14.08 -4.05
N SER A 174 -13.47 14.05 -3.75
CA SER A 174 -14.45 14.82 -4.53
C SER A 174 -14.27 16.34 -4.43
N LYS A 175 -13.48 16.81 -3.46
CA LYS A 175 -13.10 18.23 -3.31
C LYS A 175 -11.85 18.59 -4.10
N VAL A 176 -11.11 17.59 -4.59
CA VAL A 176 -9.91 17.81 -5.40
C VAL A 176 -10.33 18.25 -6.80
N THR A 177 -10.08 19.52 -7.09
CA THR A 177 -10.17 20.05 -8.45
C THR A 177 -8.87 19.77 -9.19
N VAL A 178 -8.93 18.89 -10.18
CA VAL A 178 -7.82 18.74 -11.12
C VAL A 178 -7.91 19.91 -12.09
N LYS A 179 -6.85 20.71 -12.20
CA LYS A 179 -6.70 21.56 -13.36
C LYS A 179 -6.53 20.63 -14.54
N CYS A 180 -7.60 20.44 -15.31
CA CYS A 180 -7.50 19.82 -16.61
C CYS A 180 -6.52 20.69 -17.40
N CYS A 181 -5.27 20.24 -17.57
CA CYS A 181 -4.44 20.77 -18.63
C CYS A 181 -5.30 20.63 -19.87
N LYS A 182 -5.75 21.77 -20.43
CA LYS A 182 -6.36 21.75 -21.76
C LYS A 182 -5.42 20.92 -22.60
N PRO A 183 -5.91 19.93 -23.38
CA PRO A 183 -5.04 19.29 -24.34
C PRO A 183 -4.35 20.44 -25.06
N PHE A 184 -3.02 20.37 -25.09
CA PHE A 184 -2.21 21.21 -25.97
C PHE A 184 -2.63 20.76 -27.37
N MET A 185 -3.80 21.23 -27.80
CA MET A 185 -4.23 21.16 -29.18
C MET A 185 -3.18 21.99 -29.87
N ASP A 186 -2.34 21.30 -30.62
CA ASP A 186 -1.37 21.88 -31.50
C ASP A 186 -1.99 23.11 -32.14
N SER A 187 -1.49 24.29 -31.77
CA SER A 187 -1.48 25.39 -32.72
C SER A 187 -0.65 24.87 -33.89
N ILE A 188 -1.33 24.17 -34.80
CA ILE A 188 -0.92 24.06 -36.19
C ILE A 188 -0.93 25.51 -36.65
N HIS A 189 0.20 26.17 -36.42
CA HIS A 189 0.56 27.32 -37.20
C HIS A 189 0.55 26.82 -38.63
N SER A 190 -0.50 27.20 -39.35
CA SER A 190 -0.53 27.26 -40.79
C SER A 190 0.74 27.98 -41.24
N PHE A 191 1.76 27.20 -41.60
CA PHE A 191 2.90 27.71 -42.34
C PHE A 191 2.35 28.30 -43.65
N PRO A 192 2.69 29.55 -43.99
CA PRO A 192 2.45 30.06 -45.33
C PRO A 192 3.24 29.19 -46.30
N SER A 193 2.54 28.68 -47.31
CA SER A 193 3.14 28.02 -48.46
C SER A 193 4.15 28.99 -49.11
N LEU A 194 5.44 28.70 -48.98
CA LEU A 194 6.51 29.36 -49.74
C LEU A 194 6.92 28.44 -50.88
N VAL A 195 6.59 28.90 -52.08
CA VAL A 195 6.99 28.34 -53.37
C VAL A 195 8.45 28.66 -53.63
N ALA A 196 9.17 27.61 -54.06
CA ALA A 196 10.39 27.54 -54.87
C ALA A 196 11.68 28.29 -54.43
N GLY A 197 12.77 27.51 -54.38
CA GLY A 197 14.15 28.01 -54.38
C GLY A 197 15.14 26.85 -54.40
N GLU A 198 15.97 26.82 -55.43
CA GLU A 198 16.92 25.77 -55.83
C GLU A 198 18.07 25.52 -54.84
N ASP A 199 18.63 24.30 -54.94
CA ASP A 199 20.03 23.89 -54.78
C ASP A 199 20.93 24.64 -53.79
N GLN A 200 21.27 23.97 -52.68
CA GLN A 200 22.64 23.93 -52.13
C GLN A 200 22.76 22.88 -51.01
N GLU A 201 23.61 21.88 -51.22
CA GLU A 201 24.11 20.97 -50.17
C GLU A 201 24.92 21.75 -49.12
N PRO A 202 24.73 21.49 -47.81
CA PRO A 202 25.73 21.81 -46.81
C PRO A 202 26.50 20.57 -46.35
N SER A 203 27.82 20.72 -46.51
CA SER A 203 28.94 19.96 -45.97
C SER A 203 28.74 19.24 -44.63
N VAL A 204 29.23 18.00 -44.61
CA VAL A 204 29.41 17.11 -43.45
C VAL A 204 30.30 17.75 -42.37
N GLY A 205 29.70 18.17 -41.26
CA GLY A 205 30.39 18.56 -40.03
C GLY A 205 30.58 17.36 -39.09
N LYS A 206 31.82 17.09 -38.69
CA LYS A 206 32.24 15.99 -37.81
C LYS A 206 31.54 16.03 -36.43
N VAL A 207 30.78 14.98 -36.12
CA VAL A 207 30.22 14.73 -34.79
C VAL A 207 31.31 14.16 -33.87
N LYS A 208 31.55 14.80 -32.71
CA LYS A 208 32.37 14.25 -31.63
C LYS A 208 31.60 13.14 -30.90
N PRO A 209 32.20 11.97 -30.61
CA PRO A 209 31.51 10.95 -29.83
C PRO A 209 31.38 11.35 -28.36
N TRP A 210 30.24 10.98 -27.77
CA TRP A 210 29.99 11.01 -26.32
C TRP A 210 30.91 10.02 -25.58
N PRO A 211 31.29 10.30 -24.32
CA PRO A 211 32.08 9.37 -23.52
C PRO A 211 31.24 8.18 -23.07
N SER A 212 31.81 6.98 -23.22
CA SER A 212 31.29 5.68 -22.79
C SER A 212 31.08 5.59 -21.28
N LEU A 213 29.93 5.02 -20.87
CA LEU A 213 29.66 4.60 -19.50
C LEU A 213 30.75 3.64 -18.99
N ARG A 214 31.33 3.94 -17.83
CA ARG A 214 32.08 2.96 -17.04
C ARG A 214 31.08 2.05 -16.31
N THR A 215 31.23 0.75 -16.51
CA THR A 215 30.71 -0.30 -15.63
C THR A 215 31.40 -0.20 -14.27
N LEU A 216 30.62 -0.03 -13.20
CA LEU A 216 31.04 -0.30 -11.84
C LEU A 216 30.50 -1.68 -11.48
N GLU A 217 31.34 -2.70 -11.61
CA GLU A 217 31.14 -3.99 -10.96
C GLU A 217 31.34 -3.80 -9.45
N GLY A 218 30.29 -4.09 -8.68
CA GLY A 218 30.34 -4.15 -7.22
C GLY A 218 29.36 -5.20 -6.74
N ASN A 219 29.89 -6.34 -6.26
CA ASN A 219 29.10 -7.39 -5.61
C ASN A 219 28.39 -6.82 -4.36
N PRO A 220 27.08 -7.08 -4.16
CA PRO A 220 26.43 -6.76 -2.89
C PRO A 220 26.91 -7.73 -1.78
N PRO A 221 27.06 -7.26 -0.53
CA PRO A 221 27.48 -8.11 0.58
C PRO A 221 26.38 -9.11 0.97
N ALA A 222 26.81 -10.31 1.31
CA ALA A 222 25.97 -11.41 1.77
C ALA A 222 25.14 -11.01 3.00
N ALA A 223 23.81 -11.17 2.90
CA ALA A 223 22.91 -11.03 4.04
C ALA A 223 23.14 -12.19 5.03
N LYS A 224 23.08 -11.88 6.33
CA LYS A 224 23.28 -12.86 7.42
C LYS A 224 22.10 -13.86 7.48
N PRO A 225 22.32 -15.11 7.89
CA PRO A 225 21.31 -16.19 7.81
C PRO A 225 20.07 -15.98 8.69
N ASP A 226 20.10 -15.02 9.60
CA ASP A 226 19.13 -14.89 10.70
C ASP A 226 17.89 -14.06 10.31
N GLU A 227 17.97 -13.26 9.23
CA GLU A 227 16.85 -12.46 8.72
C GLU A 227 15.98 -13.23 7.71
N ALA A 228 16.53 -14.25 7.05
CA ALA A 228 15.78 -15.11 6.11
C ALA A 228 14.80 -16.04 6.83
N LEU A 229 15.07 -16.43 8.08
CA LEU A 229 14.23 -17.35 8.85
C LEU A 229 12.92 -16.68 9.31
N PHE A 230 12.92 -15.37 9.59
CA PHE A 230 11.71 -14.62 9.94
C PHE A 230 10.81 -14.35 8.72
N ALA A 231 11.39 -14.17 7.53
CA ALA A 231 10.63 -14.03 6.29
C ALA A 231 9.91 -15.34 5.89
N LEU A 232 10.52 -16.50 6.17
CA LEU A 232 9.95 -17.81 5.82
C LEU A 232 8.79 -18.25 6.74
N ILE A 233 8.80 -17.82 8.01
CA ILE A 233 7.72 -18.13 8.98
C ILE A 233 6.46 -17.29 8.70
N ALA A 234 6.59 -16.11 8.08
CA ALA A 234 5.45 -15.27 7.72
C ALA A 234 4.67 -15.77 6.49
N LEU A 235 5.29 -16.59 5.63
CA LEU A 235 4.70 -17.08 4.37
C LEU A 235 4.02 -18.45 4.47
N THR A 236 4.17 -19.17 5.59
CA THR A 236 3.81 -20.60 5.67
C THR A 236 2.67 -20.94 6.66
N ARG A 237 2.03 -19.94 7.29
CA ARG A 237 0.84 -20.20 8.12
C ARG A 237 -0.46 -19.91 7.35
N PRO A 238 -1.24 -20.93 6.98
CA PRO A 238 -2.63 -20.71 6.56
C PRO A 238 -3.44 -20.24 7.79
N TRP A 239 -3.79 -18.96 7.84
CA TRP A 239 -4.83 -18.42 8.75
C TRP A 239 -6.21 -18.69 8.10
N PRO A 240 -7.27 -19.02 8.86
CA PRO A 240 -8.32 -19.91 8.41
C PRO A 240 -9.22 -19.27 7.35
N PRO A 241 -9.89 -20.10 6.51
CA PRO A 241 -10.82 -19.62 5.50
C PRO A 241 -12.02 -18.92 6.14
N PRO A 242 -12.73 -18.05 5.40
CA PRO A 242 -13.93 -17.39 5.89
C PRO A 242 -14.98 -18.43 6.31
N PHE A 243 -15.58 -18.21 7.49
CA PHE A 243 -16.66 -19.02 8.03
C PHE A 243 -17.78 -19.23 7.00
N VAL A 244 -17.90 -20.45 6.49
CA VAL A 244 -19.14 -20.96 5.87
C VAL A 244 -19.99 -21.49 7.02
N ARG A 245 -21.18 -20.91 7.25
CA ARG A 245 -22.16 -21.49 8.18
C ARG A 245 -22.58 -22.87 7.65
N PRO A 246 -22.61 -23.92 8.48
CA PRO A 246 -23.24 -25.16 8.05
C PRO A 246 -24.77 -24.94 8.00
N PRO A 247 -25.48 -25.52 7.02
CA PRO A 247 -26.92 -25.63 7.10
C PRO A 247 -27.27 -26.65 8.20
N PHE A 248 -28.20 -26.28 9.07
CA PHE A 248 -28.87 -27.24 9.92
C PHE A 248 -29.72 -28.18 9.04
N SER A 249 -29.40 -29.46 9.02
CA SER A 249 -30.37 -30.57 9.09
C SER A 249 -29.61 -31.90 9.14
N GLY A 250 -30.06 -32.78 10.03
CA GLY A 250 -29.41 -34.05 10.32
C GLY A 250 -29.47 -35.04 9.16
N THR A 251 -28.39 -35.79 9.00
CA THR A 251 -28.34 -37.27 8.93
C THR A 251 -26.89 -37.67 8.66
N ALA A 252 -26.44 -38.76 9.28
CA ALA A 252 -25.09 -39.27 9.15
C ALA A 252 -24.81 -39.77 7.72
N GLY A 253 -23.70 -39.35 7.11
CA GLY A 253 -23.27 -39.91 5.83
C GLY A 253 -22.08 -39.21 5.17
N SER A 254 -20.96 -39.94 5.12
CA SER A 254 -19.76 -39.79 4.26
C SER A 254 -18.76 -38.64 4.51
N PRO A 255 -17.44 -38.93 4.51
CA PRO A 255 -16.40 -37.92 4.59
C PRO A 255 -16.29 -37.14 3.27
N ALA A 256 -16.32 -35.81 3.35
CA ALA A 256 -16.02 -34.93 2.23
C ALA A 256 -14.52 -34.99 1.88
N THR A 257 -14.21 -35.21 0.60
CA THR A 257 -12.83 -35.19 0.08
C THR A 257 -12.57 -33.80 -0.50
N TYR A 258 -11.49 -33.14 -0.09
CA TYR A 258 -11.05 -31.87 -0.67
C TYR A 258 -9.75 -32.07 -1.43
N SER A 259 -9.68 -31.54 -2.65
CA SER A 259 -8.45 -31.52 -3.45
C SER A 259 -7.87 -30.11 -3.42
N VAL A 260 -6.63 -29.97 -2.97
CA VAL A 260 -5.88 -28.70 -3.02
C VAL A 260 -4.89 -28.80 -4.16
N ILE A 261 -5.03 -27.94 -5.18
CA ILE A 261 -4.06 -27.82 -6.27
C ILE A 261 -3.02 -26.78 -5.85
N VAL A 262 -1.78 -27.20 -5.66
CA VAL A 262 -0.65 -26.31 -5.37
C VAL A 262 0.16 -26.12 -6.65
N ASN A 263 0.32 -24.87 -7.09
CA ASN A 263 1.13 -24.55 -8.25
C ASN A 263 2.56 -24.25 -7.79
N ALA A 264 3.53 -25.06 -8.20
CA ALA A 264 4.94 -24.84 -7.90
C ALA A 264 5.63 -24.28 -9.15
N SER A 265 6.00 -23.00 -9.13
CA SER A 265 6.87 -22.43 -10.16
C SER A 265 7.89 -21.46 -9.54
N ALA A 266 9.10 -21.96 -9.29
CA ALA A 266 10.33 -21.15 -9.26
C ALA A 266 11.56 -22.06 -9.26
N VAL A 267 12.03 -22.47 -10.44
CA VAL A 267 13.44 -22.84 -10.66
C VAL A 267 13.83 -22.37 -12.06
N ASP A 268 14.71 -21.37 -12.12
CA ASP A 268 15.43 -21.01 -13.34
C ASP A 268 16.64 -21.94 -13.50
N SER A 269 16.69 -22.69 -14.59
CA SER A 269 17.85 -22.77 -15.50
C SER A 269 17.66 -23.83 -16.57
N CYS A 270 17.96 -23.41 -17.81
CA CYS A 270 18.36 -24.16 -19.00
C CYS A 270 17.94 -25.63 -19.22
N ALA A 271 17.37 -25.81 -20.41
CA ALA A 271 17.31 -27.02 -21.24
C ALA A 271 16.06 -27.94 -21.14
N SER A 272 15.40 -28.02 -22.30
CA SER A 272 14.56 -29.12 -22.83
C SER A 272 13.33 -29.62 -22.04
N VAL A 273 12.16 -29.34 -22.62
CA VAL A 273 10.94 -30.16 -22.73
C VAL A 273 10.73 -31.23 -21.64
N ALA A 274 9.85 -30.93 -20.67
CA ALA A 274 9.05 -31.94 -19.98
C ALA A 274 7.73 -31.31 -19.46
N ALA A 275 6.62 -32.00 -19.65
CA ALA A 275 5.28 -31.59 -19.23
C ALA A 275 5.15 -31.48 -17.69
N PRO A 276 4.22 -30.65 -17.16
CA PRO A 276 4.04 -30.50 -15.72
C PRO A 276 3.54 -31.81 -15.07
N LEU A 277 4.30 -32.34 -14.13
CA LEU A 277 3.90 -33.41 -13.21
C LEU A 277 3.02 -32.81 -12.10
N TYR A 278 1.74 -33.19 -12.07
CA TYR A 278 0.87 -32.91 -10.93
C TYR A 278 1.12 -33.94 -9.82
N THR A 279 1.48 -33.49 -8.62
CA THR A 279 1.52 -34.35 -7.44
C THR A 279 0.22 -34.17 -6.65
N VAL A 280 -0.61 -35.21 -6.61
CA VAL A 280 -1.81 -35.24 -5.75
C VAL A 280 -1.39 -35.70 -4.36
N VAL A 281 -1.39 -34.78 -3.38
CA VAL A 281 -1.15 -35.13 -1.98
C VAL A 281 -2.51 -35.41 -1.33
N GLN A 282 -2.76 -36.68 -0.98
CA GLN A 282 -3.99 -37.12 -0.34
C GLN A 282 -3.76 -37.22 1.18
N THR A 283 -4.18 -36.21 1.94
CA THR A 283 -4.15 -36.26 3.41
C THR A 283 -5.46 -36.81 3.97
N ARG A 284 -5.41 -37.96 4.63
CA ARG A 284 -6.51 -38.49 5.45
C ARG A 284 -6.39 -37.95 6.87
N CYS A 285 -7.33 -37.11 7.30
CA CYS A 285 -7.51 -36.80 8.72
C CYS A 285 -8.43 -37.84 9.35
N VAL A 286 -7.91 -38.62 10.31
CA VAL A 286 -8.71 -39.50 11.17
C VAL A 286 -9.07 -38.71 12.42
N TYR A 287 -10.37 -38.49 12.66
CA TYR A 287 -10.84 -38.00 13.95
C TYR A 287 -10.96 -39.20 14.89
N VAL A 288 -10.21 -39.18 15.98
CA VAL A 288 -10.41 -40.08 17.12
C VAL A 288 -11.35 -39.36 18.07
N SER A 289 -12.50 -39.99 18.34
CA SER A 289 -13.55 -39.54 19.27
C SER A 289 -13.11 -39.59 20.72
#